data_AF-A0AAU7ZNS9-F1
#
_entry.id   AF-A0AAU7ZNS9-F1
#
_cell.length_a   1.000
_cell.length_b   1.000
_cell.length_c   1.000
_cell.angle_alpha   90.00
_cell.angle_beta   90.00
_cell.angle_gamma   90.00
#
_symmetry.space_group_name_H-M   'P 1'
#
loop_
_entity.id
_entity.type
_entity.pdbx_description
1 polymer ?
#
loop_
_entity_poly.entity_id
_entity_poly.type
_entity_poly.pdbx_seq_one_letter_code
_entity_poly.pdbx_strand_id
1 'polypeptide(L)' 'MQTGKFTELPHPASFPSIQQLMQEHSLYDRRLDTLRSKLFLTDSEQLEEVRLKKLKLRLKDEIERLRRLGVAS' A
#
# COMPACT_ATOMS: atom_id res chain seq x y z
N MET A 1 15.66 -14.20 15.56
CA MET A 1 14.30 -13.65 15.76
C MET A 1 14.11 -12.54 14.74
N GLN A 2 13.50 -12.81 13.59
CA GLN A 2 13.29 -11.79 12.56
C GLN A 2 11.99 -11.05 12.87
N THR A 3 12.08 -10.04 13.73
CA THR A 3 11.03 -9.02 13.84
C THR A 3 11.44 -7.87 12.93
N GLY A 4 10.83 -7.86 11.74
CA GLY A 4 11.01 -6.82 10.73
C GLY A 4 10.74 -5.45 11.33
N LYS A 5 11.83 -4.73 11.57
CA LYS A 5 11.86 -3.31 11.87
C LYS A 5 11.30 -2.56 10.66
N PHE A 6 10.19 -1.86 10.84
CA PHE A 6 9.83 -0.65 10.10
C PHE A 6 8.72 -0.03 10.97
N THR A 7 9.00 0.81 11.99
CA THR A 7 9.25 2.26 11.86
C THR A 7 8.51 2.78 10.64
N GLU A 8 7.49 3.63 10.73
CA GLU A 8 7.56 4.98 11.31
C GLU A 8 6.14 5.47 11.65
N LEU A 9 6.12 6.31 12.67
CA LEU A 9 4.98 6.97 13.31
C LEU A 9 4.20 7.93 12.38
N PRO A 10 2.94 8.24 12.71
CA PRO A 10 2.04 9.01 11.86
C PRO A 10 2.36 10.51 11.90
N HIS A 11 2.51 11.14 10.73
CA HIS A 11 2.47 12.60 10.60
C HIS A 11 1.09 13.03 10.08
N PRO A 12 0.30 13.79 10.87
CA PRO A 12 -0.95 14.37 10.41
C PRO A 12 -0.65 15.69 9.69
N ALA A 13 -0.59 15.66 8.36
CA ALA A 13 -0.67 16.87 7.55
C ALA A 13 -1.65 16.64 6.41
N SER A 14 -2.61 17.56 6.31
CA SER A 14 -3.89 17.50 5.60
C SER A 14 -3.83 17.43 4.05
N PHE A 15 -2.81 16.81 3.47
CA PHE A 15 -2.76 16.45 2.04
C PHE A 15 -2.22 15.03 1.90
N PRO A 16 -2.79 14.17 1.04
CA PRO A 16 -2.28 12.82 0.81
C PRO A 16 -0.89 12.94 0.17
N SER A 17 0.12 12.98 1.03
CA SER A 17 1.51 13.08 0.62
C SER A 17 1.94 11.72 0.08
N ILE A 18 2.97 11.71 -0.77
CA ILE A 18 3.55 10.46 -1.29
C ILE A 18 3.84 9.46 -0.14
N GLN A 19 4.22 9.94 1.05
CA GLN A 19 4.37 9.11 2.25
C GLN A 19 3.09 8.37 2.68
N GLN A 20 1.92 9.01 2.63
CA GLN A 20 0.63 8.35 2.95
C GLN A 20 0.33 7.24 1.94
N LEU A 21 0.49 7.52 0.65
CA LEU A 21 0.30 6.54 -0.42
C LEU A 21 1.28 5.35 -0.27
N MET A 22 2.51 5.61 0.17
CA MET A 22 3.49 4.56 0.48
C MET A 22 3.10 3.74 1.73
N GLN A 23 2.51 4.38 2.74
CA GLN A 23 2.04 3.70 3.94
C GLN A 23 0.84 2.80 3.64
N GLU A 24 -0.13 3.29 2.85
CA GLU A 24 -1.24 2.48 2.34
C GLU A 24 -0.74 1.32 1.47
N HIS A 25 0.23 1.57 0.59
CA HIS A 25 0.86 0.53 -0.20
C HIS A 25 1.48 -0.57 0.68
N SER A 26 2.16 -0.18 1.77
CA SER A 26 2.73 -1.14 2.72
C SER A 26 1.66 -1.92 3.50
N LEU A 27 0.53 -1.30 3.84
CA LEU A 27 -0.60 -1.98 4.48
C LEU A 27 -1.25 -2.99 3.53
N TYR A 28 -1.46 -2.62 2.26
CA TYR A 28 -1.98 -3.53 1.24
C TYR A 28 -1.03 -4.69 0.95
N ASP A 29 0.29 -4.45 0.99
CA ASP A 29 1.29 -5.50 0.84
C ASP A 29 1.22 -6.53 1.98
N ARG A 30 1.11 -6.07 3.24
CA ARG A 30 0.90 -6.97 4.39
C ARG A 30 -0.43 -7.73 4.31
N ARG A 31 -1.50 -7.07 3.85
CA ARG A 31 -2.81 -7.71 3.68
C ARG A 31 -2.72 -8.81 2.61
N LEU A 32 -2.08 -8.52 1.47
CA LEU A 32 -1.77 -9.50 0.43
C LEU A 32 -0.91 -10.65 0.94
N ASP A 33 0.14 -10.37 1.72
CA ASP A 33 1.01 -11.40 2.28
C ASP A 33 0.25 -12.35 3.22
N THR A 34 -0.65 -11.81 4.04
CA THR A 34 -1.53 -12.60 4.92
C THR A 34 -2.48 -13.48 4.12
N LEU A 35 -3.04 -12.95 3.02
CA LEU A 35 -3.91 -13.68 2.11
C LEU A 35 -3.11 -14.79 1.39
N ARG A 36 -1.96 -14.46 0.80
CA ARG A 36 -1.09 -15.42 0.09
C ARG A 36 -0.49 -16.49 0.99
N SER A 37 -0.32 -16.20 2.28
CA SER A 37 0.09 -17.18 3.28
C SER A 37 -0.99 -18.24 3.57
N LYS A 38 -2.26 -17.96 3.29
CA LYS A 38 -3.31 -18.97 3.38
C LYS A 38 -3.28 -19.85 2.13
N LEU A 39 -2.98 -21.13 2.32
CA LEU A 39 -2.97 -22.14 1.23
C LEU A 39 -4.32 -22.29 0.51
N PHE A 40 -5.42 -21.86 1.14
CA PHE A 40 -6.77 -21.88 0.57
C PHE A 40 -7.40 -20.50 0.71
N LEU A 41 -7.27 -19.69 -0.34
CA LEU A 41 -7.97 -18.42 -0.47
C LEU A 41 -9.41 -18.68 -0.88
N THR A 42 -10.36 -18.20 -0.09
CA THR A 42 -11.77 -18.17 -0.51
C THR A 42 -11.97 -17.25 -1.72
N ASP A 43 -13.05 -17.41 -2.48
CA ASP A 43 -13.37 -16.53 -3.62
C ASP A 43 -13.37 -15.05 -3.23
N SER A 44 -13.83 -14.73 -2.02
CA SER A 44 -13.78 -13.38 -1.44
C SER A 44 -12.34 -12.89 -1.25
N GLU A 45 -11.42 -13.75 -0.81
CA GLU A 45 -10.02 -13.42 -0.60
C GLU A 45 -9.25 -13.27 -1.91
N GLN A 46 -9.53 -14.10 -2.93
CA GLN A 46 -8.97 -13.91 -4.28
C GLN A 46 -9.45 -12.60 -4.91
N LEU A 47 -10.72 -12.24 -4.71
CA LEU A 47 -11.26 -10.94 -5.11
C LEU A 47 -10.55 -9.81 -4.39
N GLU A 48 -10.33 -9.93 -3.08
CA GLU A 48 -9.58 -8.97 -2.28
C GLU A 48 -8.14 -8.83 -2.80
N GLU A 49 -7.44 -9.92 -3.13
CA GLU A 49 -6.09 -9.87 -3.73
C GLU A 49 -6.06 -9.07 -5.03
N VAL A 50 -7.00 -9.35 -5.94
CA VAL A 50 -7.10 -8.63 -7.22
C VAL A 50 -7.42 -7.14 -6.98
N ARG A 51 -8.29 -6.84 -6.00
CA ARG A 51 -8.65 -5.49 -5.62
C ARG A 51 -7.47 -4.74 -5.01
N LEU A 52 -6.72 -5.38 -4.11
CA LEU A 52 -5.49 -4.86 -3.49
C LEU A 52 -4.42 -4.60 -4.55
N LYS A 53 -4.26 -5.49 -5.53
CA LYS A 53 -3.31 -5.31 -6.63
C LYS A 53 -3.68 -4.12 -7.53
N LYS A 54 -4.97 -3.91 -7.80
CA LYS A 54 -5.48 -2.72 -8.50
C LYS A 54 -5.28 -1.45 -7.68
N LEU A 55 -5.55 -1.48 -6.38
CA LEU A 55 -5.32 -0.35 -5.46
C LEU A 55 -3.84 0.02 -5.39
N LYS A 56 -2.93 -0.96 -5.28
CA LYS A 56 -1.48 -0.72 -5.34
C LYS A 56 -1.05 -0.08 -6.66
N LEU A 57 -1.61 -0.54 -7.77
CA LEU A 57 -1.32 0.06 -9.08
C LEU A 57 -1.79 1.52 -9.12
N ARG A 58 -3.01 1.78 -8.65
CA ARG A 58 -3.59 3.13 -8.53
C ARG A 58 -2.74 4.05 -7.64
N LEU A 59 -2.29 3.56 -6.48
CA LEU A 59 -1.40 4.30 -5.57
C LEU A 59 -0.06 4.61 -6.23
N LYS A 60 0.55 3.65 -6.95
CA LYS A 60 1.78 3.91 -7.71
C LYS A 60 1.56 4.96 -8.80
N ASP A 61 0.44 4.88 -9.52
CA ASP A 61 0.07 5.85 -10.55
C ASP A 61 -0.11 7.24 -9.94
N GLU A 62 -0.78 7.34 -8.79
CA GLU A 62 -0.95 8.61 -8.07
C GLU A 62 0.37 9.16 -7.53
N ILE A 63 1.27 8.32 -7.00
CA ILE A 63 2.62 8.72 -6.59
C ILE A 63 3.42 9.23 -7.78
N GLU A 64 3.42 8.50 -8.90
CA GLU A 64 4.10 8.95 -10.12
C GLU A 64 3.49 10.24 -10.67
N ARG A 65 2.17 10.38 -10.60
CA ARG A 65 1.45 11.58 -11.01
C ARG A 65 1.84 12.76 -10.14
N LEU A 66 1.85 12.63 -8.81
CA LEU A 66 2.31 13.66 -7.87
C LEU A 66 3.79 13.99 -8.07
N ARG A 67 4.63 12.97 -8.32
CA ARG A 67 6.06 13.14 -8.61
C ARG A 67 6.28 13.90 -9.93
N ARG A 68 5.47 13.64 -10.96
CA ARG A 68 5.51 14.36 -12.24
C ARG A 68 4.91 15.77 -12.15
N LEU A 69 3.87 15.95 -11.34
CA LEU A 69 3.23 17.25 -11.12
C LEU A 69 4.12 18.24 -10.36
N GLY A 70 5.30 17.80 -9.92
CA GLY A 70 6.25 18.70 -9.27
C GLY A 70 5.68 19.24 -7.97
N VAL A 71 5.06 18.38 -7.15
CA VAL A 71 4.90 18.65 -5.71
C VAL A 71 6.27 18.50 -5.05
N ALA A 72 7.18 19.35 -5.54
CA ALA A 72 8.56 19.61 -5.21
C ALA A 72 8.78 21.07 -5.63
N SER A 73 8.01 21.96 -5.00
CA SER A 73 8.23 23.41 -4.96
C SER A 73 7.70 23.91 -3.63
#